data_AF-A0A5A9EN46-F1
#
_entry.id   AF-A0A5A9EN46-F1
#
_cell.length_a   1.000
_cell.length_b   1.000
_cell.length_c   1.000
_cell.angle_alpha   90.00
_cell.angle_beta   90.00
_cell.angle_gamma   90.00
#
_symmetry.space_group_name_H-M   'P 1'
#
loop_
_entity.id
_entity.type
_entity.pdbx_description
1 polymer ?
#
loop_
_entity_poly.entity_id
_entity_poly.type
_entity_poly.pdbx_seq_one_letter_code
_entity_poly.pdbx_strand_id
1 'polypeptide(L)'
;MQPDRTTPRRIQRSRAKGWRMPANAIYVGRGTPYGNPWRVGQRGEPEPRTGPTDDKRYDLGGGGYLRAFNPPIKIHLFPAPLTAEDVVSRYRAHIVETVGVERIRHDLAGRDLACWCKPGAPCHADVLLEIANGPDAAF
;
A
#
# COMPACT_ATOMS: atom_id res chain seq x y z
N MET A 1 -19.48 -30.71 -1.26
CA MET A 1 -20.26 -29.61 -0.68
C MET A 1 -19.32 -28.43 -0.49
N GLN A 2 -19.15 -27.60 -1.53
CA GLN A 2 -18.34 -26.37 -1.49
C GLN A 2 -19.31 -25.22 -1.20
N PRO A 3 -19.07 -24.37 -0.19
CA PRO A 3 -19.97 -23.27 0.10
C PRO A 3 -19.91 -22.26 -1.06
N ASP A 4 -21.10 -21.91 -1.56
CA ASP A 4 -21.52 -20.57 -2.00
C ASP A 4 -20.37 -19.55 -2.20
N ARG A 5 -20.17 -19.15 -3.46
CA ARG A 5 -18.99 -18.43 -3.92
C ARG A 5 -19.32 -17.18 -4.75
N THR A 6 -20.38 -16.45 -4.40
CA THR A 6 -20.83 -15.30 -5.23
C THR A 6 -20.24 -13.95 -4.82
N THR A 7 -19.64 -13.80 -3.63
CA THR A 7 -19.08 -12.51 -3.20
C THR A 7 -17.59 -12.59 -2.87
N PRO A 8 -16.73 -11.80 -3.56
CA PRO A 8 -15.31 -11.66 -3.23
C PRO A 8 -15.09 -11.17 -1.80
N ARG A 9 -14.09 -11.73 -1.12
CA ARG A 9 -13.84 -11.43 0.30
C ARG A 9 -12.38 -11.12 0.61
N ARG A 10 -12.19 -10.41 1.72
CA ARG A 10 -10.88 -10.17 2.31
C ARG A 10 -10.37 -11.42 3.02
N ILE A 11 -9.10 -11.72 2.84
CA ILE A 11 -8.38 -12.81 3.50
C ILE A 11 -7.17 -12.25 4.24
N GLN A 12 -7.04 -12.56 5.53
CA GLN A 12 -5.79 -12.31 6.23
C GLN A 12 -4.78 -13.41 5.88
N ARG A 13 -3.60 -13.00 5.40
CA ARG A 13 -2.45 -13.89 5.23
C ARG A 13 -1.97 -14.41 6.58
N SER A 14 -1.57 -15.67 6.61
CA SER A 14 -1.02 -16.32 7.79
C SER A 14 0.36 -16.94 7.48
N ARG A 15 1.24 -16.94 8.48
CA ARG A 15 2.51 -17.68 8.46
C ARG A 15 2.40 -19.04 9.16
N ALA A 16 1.20 -19.42 9.61
CA ALA A 16 0.99 -20.72 10.26
C ALA A 16 1.44 -21.85 9.33
N LYS A 17 2.11 -22.85 9.92
CA LYS A 17 2.59 -24.02 9.18
C LYS A 17 1.43 -24.68 8.44
N GLY A 18 1.64 -25.00 7.16
CA GLY A 18 0.61 -25.63 6.31
C GLY A 18 -0.41 -24.66 5.69
N TRP A 19 -0.44 -23.38 6.10
CA TRP A 19 -1.32 -22.40 5.47
C TRP A 19 -0.95 -22.20 4.00
N ARG A 20 -1.97 -22.12 3.15
CA ARG A 20 -1.86 -21.82 1.73
C ARG A 20 -2.88 -20.77 1.37
N MET A 21 -2.48 -19.84 0.53
CA MET A 21 -3.41 -18.85 -0.02
C MET A 21 -4.40 -19.57 -0.95
N PRO A 22 -5.72 -19.30 -0.85
CA PRO A 22 -6.69 -19.86 -1.78
C PRO A 22 -6.39 -19.49 -3.22
N ALA A 23 -6.70 -20.39 -4.17
CA ALA A 23 -6.34 -20.22 -5.58
C ALA A 23 -7.01 -19.00 -6.24
N ASN A 24 -8.17 -18.57 -5.76
CA ASN A 24 -8.88 -17.39 -6.27
C ASN A 24 -8.45 -16.08 -5.60
N ALA A 25 -7.46 -16.11 -4.70
CA ALA A 25 -7.05 -14.95 -3.94
C ALA A 25 -5.78 -14.28 -4.51
N ILE A 26 -5.81 -12.96 -4.63
CA ILE A 26 -4.67 -12.14 -5.07
C ILE A 26 -4.01 -11.48 -3.86
N TYR A 27 -2.68 -11.46 -3.84
CA TYR A 27 -1.94 -10.74 -2.81
C TYR A 27 -1.89 -9.24 -3.11
N VAL A 28 -2.37 -8.43 -2.19
CA VAL A 28 -2.44 -6.95 -2.30
C VAL A 28 -1.65 -6.26 -1.19
N GLY A 29 -0.62 -6.91 -0.66
CA GLY A 29 0.19 -6.36 0.43
C GLY A 29 1.39 -5.53 -0.04
N ARG A 30 2.31 -5.25 0.88
CA ARG A 30 3.55 -4.51 0.58
C ARG A 30 4.35 -5.18 -0.54
N GLY A 31 4.90 -4.36 -1.44
CA GLY A 31 5.65 -4.80 -2.61
C GLY A 31 4.79 -5.02 -3.85
N THR A 32 3.47 -4.78 -3.78
CA THR A 32 2.58 -4.75 -4.94
C THR A 32 2.09 -3.33 -5.21
N PRO A 33 1.56 -3.04 -6.42
CA PRO A 33 0.93 -1.75 -6.72
C PRO A 33 -0.26 -1.41 -5.81
N TYR A 34 -0.88 -2.42 -5.19
CA TYR A 34 -2.05 -2.27 -4.32
C TYR A 34 -1.69 -2.27 -2.82
N GLY A 35 -0.41 -2.19 -2.49
CA GLY A 35 0.03 -2.14 -1.10
C GLY A 35 -0.18 -0.75 -0.50
N ASN A 36 -0.69 -0.66 0.72
CA ASN A 36 -0.76 0.61 1.44
C ASN A 36 0.66 1.11 1.80
N PRO A 37 1.07 2.32 1.38
CA PRO A 37 2.40 2.84 1.69
C PRO A 37 2.52 3.33 3.14
N TRP A 38 1.42 3.68 3.79
CA TRP A 38 1.39 4.14 5.18
C TRP A 38 1.30 2.99 6.17
N ARG A 39 1.75 3.24 7.40
CA ARG A 39 1.73 2.27 8.51
C ARG A 39 1.01 2.84 9.72
N VAL A 40 0.27 1.98 10.42
CA VAL A 40 -0.28 2.32 11.74
C VAL A 40 0.88 2.68 12.68
N GLY A 41 0.75 3.80 13.39
CA GLY A 41 1.78 4.34 14.26
C GLY A 41 2.89 5.13 13.54
N GLN A 42 2.80 5.33 12.23
CA GLN A 42 3.72 6.21 11.50
C GLN A 42 3.63 7.63 12.04
N ARG A 43 4.79 8.26 12.33
CA ARG A 43 4.89 9.58 12.97
C ARG A 43 5.25 10.74 12.04
N GLY A 44 5.51 10.44 10.78
CA GLY A 44 5.83 11.44 9.77
C GLY A 44 6.17 10.79 8.45
N GLU A 45 6.38 11.61 7.44
CA GLU A 45 6.78 11.21 6.11
C GLU A 45 7.85 12.15 5.56
N PRO A 46 8.77 11.65 4.73
CA PRO A 46 9.73 12.51 4.07
C PRO A 46 8.98 13.50 3.18
N GLU A 47 9.35 14.77 3.26
CA GLU A 47 8.86 15.75 2.29
C GLU A 47 9.25 15.30 0.89
N PRO A 48 8.38 15.51 -0.12
CA PRO A 48 8.74 15.30 -1.51
C PRO A 48 10.05 16.04 -1.78
N ARG A 49 11.03 15.32 -2.33
CA ARG A 49 12.33 15.89 -2.65
C ARG A 49 12.13 16.88 -3.80
N THR A 50 11.93 18.14 -3.44
CA THR A 50 11.70 19.25 -4.37
C THR A 50 13.05 19.89 -4.66
N GLY A 51 13.65 19.51 -5.79
CA GLY A 51 14.93 20.05 -6.26
C GLY A 51 15.68 19.07 -7.17
N PRO A 52 16.70 19.55 -7.90
CA PRO A 52 17.58 18.67 -8.68
C PRO A 52 18.18 17.61 -7.76
N THR A 53 18.11 16.32 -8.14
CA THR A 53 18.89 15.28 -7.49
C THR A 53 20.35 15.48 -7.89
N ASP A 54 21.02 16.43 -7.25
CA ASP A 54 22.43 16.69 -7.44
C ASP A 54 23.18 15.43 -6.94
N ASP A 55 23.37 14.43 -7.81
CA ASP A 55 24.32 13.32 -7.61
C ASP A 55 25.74 13.89 -7.76
N LYS A 56 26.06 14.94 -6.99
CA LYS A 56 27.39 15.52 -6.92
C LYS A 56 28.28 14.54 -6.17
N ARG A 57 28.90 13.66 -6.95
CA ARG A 57 30.05 12.86 -6.54
C ARG A 57 31.22 13.80 -6.27
N TYR A 58 31.48 14.09 -5.01
CA TYR A 58 32.69 14.81 -4.61
C TYR A 58 33.85 13.81 -4.53
N ASP A 59 34.85 13.97 -5.38
CA ASP A 59 36.11 13.23 -5.28
C ASP A 59 36.98 13.89 -4.20
N LEU A 60 37.21 13.17 -3.10
CA LEU A 60 38.04 13.63 -1.97
C LEU A 60 39.51 13.19 -2.11
N GLY A 61 39.89 12.58 -3.23
CA GLY A 61 41.20 11.97 -3.44
C GLY A 61 41.30 10.60 -2.75
N GLY A 62 41.82 9.59 -3.47
CA GLY A 62 42.02 8.24 -2.94
C GLY A 62 40.98 7.19 -3.36
N GLY A 63 40.25 7.39 -4.45
CA GLY A 63 39.51 6.32 -5.14
C GLY A 63 38.20 5.86 -4.49
N GLY A 64 37.58 6.69 -3.63
CA GLY A 64 36.30 6.40 -3.00
C GLY A 64 35.32 7.56 -3.08
N TYR A 65 34.14 7.34 -3.67
CA TYR A 65 33.04 8.30 -3.66
C TYR A 65 32.15 8.06 -2.41
N LEU A 66 32.06 9.04 -1.50
CA LEU A 66 30.95 9.07 -0.53
C LEU A 66 29.70 9.66 -1.19
N ARG A 67 28.60 8.91 -1.23
CA ARG A 67 27.26 9.46 -1.53
C ARG A 67 26.80 10.29 -0.32
N ALA A 68 27.17 11.56 -0.29
CA ALA A 68 26.60 12.51 0.64
C ALA A 68 25.11 12.71 0.28
N PHE A 69 24.19 12.20 1.10
CA PHE A 69 22.78 12.59 1.07
C PHE A 69 22.64 14.03 1.59
N ASN A 70 23.10 14.98 0.79
CA ASN A 70 23.04 16.42 1.06
C ASN A 70 22.14 17.05 -0.02
N PRO A 71 21.03 17.74 0.29
CA PRO A 71 20.59 18.23 1.61
C PRO A 71 19.98 17.15 2.53
N PRO A 72 19.86 17.44 3.86
CA PRO A 72 19.17 16.56 4.79
C PRO A 72 17.74 16.29 4.35
N ILE A 73 17.27 15.05 4.56
CA ILE A 73 15.88 14.68 4.32
C ILE A 73 15.02 15.42 5.33
N LYS A 74 14.18 16.34 4.85
CA LYS A 74 13.15 16.96 5.67
C LYS A 74 12.05 15.93 5.93
N ILE A 75 11.72 15.73 7.19
CA ILE A 75 10.61 14.86 7.61
C ILE A 75 9.50 15.76 8.11
N HIS A 76 8.34 15.69 7.45
CA HIS A 76 7.12 16.29 7.94
C HIS A 76 6.54 15.38 9.04
N LEU A 77 6.60 15.84 10.29
CA LEU A 77 6.05 15.12 11.43
C LEU A 77 4.54 15.33 11.51
N PHE A 78 3.81 14.27 11.79
CA PHE A 78 2.37 14.33 12.03
C PHE A 78 2.08 14.81 13.46
N PRO A 79 0.94 15.48 13.70
CA PRO A 79 0.56 15.93 15.04
C PRO A 79 0.32 14.76 16.01
N ALA A 80 -0.02 13.58 15.51
CA ALA A 80 -0.14 12.33 16.25
C ALA A 80 0.27 11.14 15.36
N PRO A 81 0.62 9.97 15.93
CA PRO A 81 0.84 8.75 15.16
C PRO A 81 -0.43 8.34 14.41
N LEU A 82 -0.31 7.95 13.13
CA LEU A 82 -1.46 7.57 12.32
C LEU A 82 -2.20 6.35 12.90
N THR A 83 -3.52 6.44 12.98
CA THR A 83 -4.40 5.33 13.34
C THR A 83 -4.62 4.38 12.16
N ALA A 84 -5.27 3.23 12.40
CA ALA A 84 -5.67 2.33 11.31
C ALA A 84 -6.67 2.99 10.34
N GLU A 85 -7.53 3.86 10.86
CA GLU A 85 -8.49 4.61 10.06
C GLU A 85 -7.78 5.66 9.20
N ASP A 86 -6.88 6.47 9.78
CA ASP A 86 -6.09 7.46 9.02
C ASP A 86 -5.34 6.83 7.85
N VAL A 87 -4.72 5.67 8.10
CA VAL A 87 -3.94 4.92 7.11
C VAL A 87 -4.82 4.41 5.96
N VAL A 88 -6.05 3.98 6.25
CA VAL A 88 -6.98 3.50 5.21
C VAL A 88 -7.64 4.66 4.46
N SER A 89 -8.00 5.73 5.17
CA SER A 89 -8.57 6.95 4.56
C SER A 89 -7.60 7.58 3.57
N ARG A 90 -6.32 7.74 3.95
CA ARG A 90 -5.26 8.21 3.03
C ARG A 90 -5.07 7.28 1.84
N TYR A 91 -5.12 5.98 2.11
CA TYR A 91 -4.95 4.97 1.07
C TYR A 91 -6.04 5.01 0.00
N ARG A 92 -7.29 5.28 0.36
CA ARG A 92 -8.40 5.35 -0.61
C ARG A 92 -8.14 6.38 -1.72
N ALA A 93 -7.74 7.59 -1.35
CA ALA A 93 -7.40 8.61 -2.34
C ALA A 93 -6.14 8.22 -3.15
N HIS A 94 -5.10 7.76 -2.47
CA HIS A 94 -3.84 7.38 -3.08
C HIS A 94 -3.96 6.27 -4.12
N ILE A 95 -4.73 5.22 -3.84
CA ILE A 95 -4.81 4.07 -4.75
C ILE A 95 -5.56 4.43 -6.04
N VAL A 96 -6.58 5.29 -5.93
CA VAL A 96 -7.29 5.83 -7.09
C VAL A 96 -6.36 6.72 -7.93
N GLU A 97 -5.60 7.59 -7.29
CA GLU A 97 -4.65 8.49 -7.98
C GLU A 97 -3.49 7.74 -8.66
N THR A 98 -2.92 6.74 -7.99
CA THR A 98 -1.69 6.08 -8.45
C THR A 98 -1.91 4.88 -9.35
N VAL A 99 -3.00 4.13 -9.15
CA VAL A 99 -3.32 2.91 -9.92
C VAL A 99 -4.51 3.10 -10.86
N GLY A 100 -5.52 3.88 -10.44
CA GLY A 100 -6.73 4.14 -11.22
C GLY A 100 -7.81 3.07 -11.04
N VAL A 101 -9.07 3.52 -11.05
CA VAL A 101 -10.26 2.67 -10.84
C VAL A 101 -10.35 1.56 -11.90
N GLU A 102 -10.16 1.89 -13.18
CA GLU A 102 -10.28 0.94 -14.29
C GLU A 102 -9.31 -0.24 -14.16
N ARG A 103 -8.05 0.06 -13.81
CA ARG A 103 -7.04 -0.99 -13.61
C ARG A 103 -7.36 -1.85 -12.39
N ILE A 104 -7.81 -1.24 -11.30
CA ILE A 104 -8.22 -1.98 -10.09
C ILE A 104 -9.34 -2.96 -10.42
N ARG A 105 -10.36 -2.52 -11.17
CA ARG A 105 -11.47 -3.38 -11.60
C ARG A 105 -11.01 -4.49 -12.52
N HIS A 106 -10.25 -4.16 -13.56
CA HIS A 106 -9.72 -5.14 -14.49
C HIS A 106 -8.92 -6.24 -13.77
N ASP A 107 -8.05 -5.86 -12.84
CA ASP A 107 -7.11 -6.78 -12.22
C ASP A 107 -7.73 -7.59 -11.06
N LEU A 108 -8.70 -7.01 -10.33
CA LEU A 108 -9.17 -7.54 -9.03
C LEU A 108 -10.65 -7.93 -8.98
N ALA A 109 -11.47 -7.58 -9.97
CA ALA A 109 -12.90 -7.92 -9.96
C ALA A 109 -13.12 -9.44 -9.82
N GLY A 110 -14.05 -9.84 -8.95
CA GLY A 110 -14.36 -11.25 -8.71
C GLY A 110 -13.29 -12.05 -7.95
N ARG A 111 -12.22 -11.41 -7.43
CA ARG A 111 -11.11 -12.07 -6.73
C ARG A 111 -11.14 -11.82 -5.23
N ASP A 112 -10.79 -12.85 -4.46
CA ASP A 112 -10.52 -12.68 -3.03
C ASP A 112 -9.22 -11.88 -2.85
N LEU A 113 -9.15 -11.00 -1.87
CA LEU A 113 -7.97 -10.16 -1.67
C LEU A 113 -7.24 -10.52 -0.37
N ALA A 114 -5.98 -10.92 -0.49
CA ALA A 114 -5.16 -11.37 0.62
C ALA A 114 -4.15 -10.31 1.07
N CYS A 115 -4.15 -9.97 2.35
CA CYS A 115 -3.20 -9.01 2.93
C CYS A 115 -2.83 -9.35 4.39
N TRP A 116 -1.91 -8.59 4.99
CA TRP A 116 -1.44 -8.85 6.36
C TRP A 116 -2.21 -8.08 7.46
N CYS A 117 -3.17 -7.23 7.13
CA CYS A 117 -3.86 -6.37 8.10
C CYS A 117 -4.65 -7.19 9.13
N LYS A 118 -4.65 -6.73 10.38
CA LYS A 118 -5.35 -7.38 11.50
C LYS A 118 -6.86 -7.51 11.21
N PRO A 119 -7.50 -8.65 11.48
CA PRO A 119 -8.95 -8.80 11.34
C PRO A 119 -9.69 -7.85 12.28
N GLY A 120 -10.86 -7.37 11.85
CA GLY A 120 -11.69 -6.44 12.63
C GLY A 120 -11.20 -4.99 12.69
N ALA A 121 -10.00 -4.69 12.16
CA ALA A 121 -9.53 -3.32 11.95
C ALA A 121 -9.78 -2.88 10.49
N PRO A 122 -9.88 -1.56 10.24
CA PRO A 122 -9.90 -1.01 8.89
C PRO A 122 -8.76 -1.58 8.04
N CYS A 123 -9.03 -1.88 6.77
CA CYS A 123 -8.05 -2.47 5.89
C CYS A 123 -8.14 -1.95 4.46
N HIS A 124 -6.97 -1.83 3.84
CA HIS A 124 -6.83 -1.43 2.46
C HIS A 124 -7.40 -2.45 1.46
N ALA A 125 -7.45 -3.74 1.81
CA ALA A 125 -8.08 -4.75 0.97
C ALA A 125 -9.60 -4.58 0.92
N ASP A 126 -10.23 -4.05 1.98
CA ASP A 126 -11.67 -3.77 1.98
C ASP A 126 -11.99 -2.62 1.00
N VAL A 127 -11.15 -1.58 0.96
CA VAL A 127 -11.23 -0.50 -0.04
C VAL A 127 -11.09 -1.03 -1.47
N LEU A 128 -10.13 -1.92 -1.71
CA LEU A 128 -9.94 -2.52 -3.04
C LEU A 128 -11.14 -3.40 -3.45
N LEU A 129 -11.71 -4.16 -2.52
CA LEU A 129 -12.92 -4.97 -2.78
C LEU A 129 -14.11 -4.09 -3.15
N GLU A 130 -14.27 -2.97 -2.45
CA GLU A 130 -15.30 -1.96 -2.75
C GLU A 130 -15.12 -1.37 -4.15
N ILE A 131 -13.91 -0.91 -4.50
CA ILE A 131 -13.65 -0.31 -5.82
C ILE A 131 -13.80 -1.34 -6.95
N ALA A 132 -13.28 -2.56 -6.74
CA ALA A 132 -13.23 -3.60 -7.76
C ALA A 132 -14.60 -4.23 -8.06
N ASN A 133 -15.51 -4.26 -7.08
CA ASN A 133 -16.81 -4.94 -7.20
C ASN A 133 -18.02 -4.02 -6.98
N GLY A 134 -17.79 -2.76 -6.60
CA GLY A 134 -18.84 -1.76 -6.44
C GLY A 134 -19.38 -1.27 -7.79
N PRO A 135 -20.62 -0.74 -7.80
CA PRO A 135 -21.22 -0.20 -9.02
C PRO A 135 -20.35 0.92 -9.62
N ASP A 136 -20.53 1.21 -10.90
CA ASP A 136 -19.96 2.36 -11.64
C ASP A 136 -20.46 3.73 -11.12
N ALA A 137 -20.66 3.86 -9.81
CA ALA A 137 -20.95 5.13 -9.18
C ALA A 137 -19.69 5.99 -9.24
N ALA A 138 -19.79 7.04 -10.06
CA ALA A 138 -18.78 8.04 -10.32
C ALA A 138 -18.11 8.53 -9.03
N PHE A 139 -16.77 8.51 -9.04
CA PHE A 139 -15.93 9.35 -8.21
C PHE A 139 -15.79 10.73 -8.86
#